data_AF-A0A7S1TBG1-F1
#
_entry.id   AF-A0A7S1TBG1-F1
#
_cell.length_a   1.000
_cell.length_b   1.000
_cell.length_c   1.000
_cell.angle_alpha   90.00
_cell.angle_beta   90.00
_cell.angle_gamma   90.00
#
_symmetry.space_group_name_H-M   'P 1'
#
loop_
_entity.id
_entity.type
_entity.pdbx_description
1 polymer ?
#
loop_
_entity_poly.entity_id
_entity_poly.type
_entity_poly.pdbx_seq_one_letter_code
_entity_poly.pdbx_strand_id
1 'polypeptide(L)'
;VVDSPLIISSLSFSGLVTFDPFHSDRFLLNLPALSGLLVVMIAALDMKGTILKKTHFLLFYLALAVKPRMVYCVDENLEPLAVTVRVGTAVDTVGQAGRPKTITGFQTHTSPVLLGAKERAELATDEYIPLSAVFEGVVILRKNPSYVPPESTK
;
A
#
# COMPACT_ATOMS: atom_id res chain seq x y z
N VAL A 1 21.13 16.41 1.04
CA VAL A 1 20.32 16.64 -0.18
C VAL A 1 20.22 15.39 -1.07
N VAL A 2 21.06 14.38 -0.86
CA VAL A 2 20.89 13.01 -1.37
C VAL A 2 20.56 12.13 -0.16
N ASP A 3 19.39 12.33 0.44
CA ASP A 3 19.04 11.63 1.66
C ASP A 3 18.08 10.48 1.34
N SER A 4 18.63 9.26 1.46
CA SER A 4 18.05 7.92 1.34
C SER A 4 17.97 7.29 -0.07
N PRO A 5 18.75 6.21 -0.34
CA PRO A 5 18.67 5.43 -1.58
C PRO A 5 17.33 4.70 -1.76
N LEU A 6 16.46 4.71 -0.75
CA LEU A 6 15.14 4.07 -0.77
C LEU A 6 14.04 4.91 -1.43
N ILE A 7 14.24 6.22 -1.65
CA ILE A 7 13.23 7.07 -2.32
C ILE A 7 13.02 6.65 -3.79
N ILE A 8 14.05 6.11 -4.43
CA ILE A 8 13.98 5.64 -5.83
C ILE A 8 13.08 4.37 -5.96
N SER A 9 12.84 3.64 -4.87
CA SER A 9 12.11 2.37 -4.92
C SER A 9 10.61 2.49 -5.13
N SER A 10 10.01 3.67 -4.97
CA SER A 10 8.57 3.87 -5.13
C SER A 10 8.27 5.09 -6.01
N LEU A 11 8.44 4.93 -7.31
CA LEU A 11 8.00 5.93 -8.30
C LEU A 11 6.48 5.76 -8.52
N SER A 12 5.66 6.74 -8.16
CA SER A 12 4.25 6.75 -8.55
C SER A 12 4.10 7.24 -9.99
N PHE A 13 3.62 6.37 -10.87
CA PHE A 13 3.44 6.64 -12.29
C PHE A 13 2.14 7.40 -12.58
N SER A 14 1.14 7.17 -11.73
CA SER A 14 -0.10 7.92 -11.60
C SER A 14 -0.38 8.00 -10.11
N GLY A 15 -1.07 9.02 -9.59
CA GLY A 15 -1.36 9.14 -8.15
C GLY A 15 -2.04 7.90 -7.55
N LEU A 16 -2.61 7.03 -8.40
CA LEU A 16 -3.28 5.77 -8.06
C LEU A 16 -2.36 4.53 -8.04
N VAL A 17 -1.23 4.58 -8.75
CA VAL A 17 -0.45 3.39 -9.14
C VAL A 17 1.04 3.59 -8.90
N THR A 18 1.64 2.66 -8.16
CA THR A 18 3.05 2.73 -7.74
C THR A 18 3.86 1.60 -8.37
N PHE A 19 5.10 1.93 -8.78
CA PHE A 19 6.14 0.95 -9.09
C PHE A 19 6.88 0.56 -7.83
N ASP A 20 6.71 -0.67 -7.37
CA ASP A 20 7.40 -1.14 -6.17
C ASP A 20 7.43 -2.69 -6.18
N PRO A 21 8.63 -3.30 -6.20
CA PRO A 21 8.78 -4.76 -6.21
C PRO A 21 8.51 -5.40 -4.84
N PHE A 22 8.27 -4.61 -3.80
CA PHE A 22 7.96 -5.10 -2.47
C PHE A 22 6.47 -5.07 -2.15
N HIS A 23 6.04 -6.03 -1.33
CA HIS A 23 4.69 -6.25 -0.87
C HIS A 23 4.63 -6.30 0.66
N SER A 24 3.45 -6.01 1.23
CA SER A 24 3.18 -6.05 2.67
C SER A 24 4.17 -5.20 3.46
N ASP A 25 4.09 -3.86 3.33
CA ASP A 25 4.92 -2.95 4.12
C ASP A 25 6.44 -3.20 3.96
N ARG A 26 6.84 -3.59 2.74
CA ARG A 26 8.21 -3.94 2.35
C ARG A 26 8.76 -5.24 2.96
N PHE A 27 7.91 -6.05 3.56
CA PHE A 27 8.31 -7.32 4.16
C PHE A 27 8.61 -8.40 3.10
N LEU A 28 7.80 -8.48 2.05
CA LEU A 28 7.89 -9.53 1.03
C LEU A 28 8.44 -8.97 -0.28
N LEU A 29 9.46 -9.61 -0.85
CA LEU A 29 9.99 -9.27 -2.16
C LEU A 29 9.28 -10.08 -3.25
N ASN A 30 8.73 -9.42 -4.26
CA ASN A 30 8.18 -10.06 -5.44
C ASN A 30 9.25 -10.21 -6.54
N LEU A 31 9.76 -11.43 -6.72
CA LEU A 31 10.83 -11.75 -7.69
C LEU A 31 10.50 -11.37 -9.14
N PRO A 32 9.31 -11.70 -9.71
CA PRO A 32 8.97 -11.29 -11.09
C PRO A 32 8.86 -9.78 -11.27
N ALA A 33 8.37 -9.03 -10.26
CA ALA A 33 8.33 -7.57 -10.33
C ALA A 33 9.75 -6.97 -10.34
N LEU A 34 10.65 -7.51 -9.51
CA LEU A 34 12.06 -7.12 -9.51
C LEU A 34 12.74 -7.44 -10.85
N SER A 35 12.53 -8.65 -11.36
CA SER A 35 13.08 -9.09 -12.65
C SER A 35 12.61 -8.18 -13.80
N GLY A 36 11.33 -7.83 -13.84
CA GLY A 36 10.78 -6.92 -14.85
C GLY A 36 11.42 -5.53 -14.80
N LEU A 37 11.64 -4.99 -13.60
CA LEU A 37 12.31 -3.71 -13.41
C LEU A 37 13.79 -3.75 -13.86
N LEU A 38 14.51 -4.83 -13.52
CA LEU A 38 15.91 -5.02 -13.94
C LEU A 38 16.07 -5.14 -15.46
N VAL A 39 15.17 -5.87 -16.12
CA VAL A 39 15.17 -6.01 -17.59
C VAL A 39 15.02 -4.65 -18.27
N VAL A 40 14.10 -3.82 -17.78
CA VAL A 40 13.90 -2.45 -18.31
C VAL A 40 15.11 -1.56 -18.05
N MET A 41 15.73 -1.65 -16.86
CA MET A 41 16.95 -0.89 -16.54
C MET A 41 18.14 -1.28 -17.44
N ILE A 42 18.35 -2.57 -17.68
CA ILE A 42 19.42 -3.05 -18.56
C ILE A 42 19.14 -2.64 -20.02
N ALA A 43 17.89 -2.72 -20.46
CA ALA A 43 17.51 -2.26 -21.79
C ALA A 43 17.70 -0.74 -21.98
N ALA A 44 17.48 0.05 -20.92
CA ALA A 44 17.65 1.50 -20.94
C ALA A 44 19.12 1.94 -21.16
N LEU A 45 20.11 1.08 -20.88
CA LEU A 45 21.54 1.37 -21.15
C LEU A 45 21.83 1.53 -22.65
N ASP A 46 21.13 0.79 -23.52
CA ASP A 46 21.20 0.97 -24.98
C ASP A 46 19.80 1.21 -25.56
N MET A 47 19.30 2.43 -25.31
CA MET A 47 17.96 2.86 -25.71
C MET A 47 17.77 2.90 -27.24
N LYS A 48 18.85 3.16 -28.00
CA LYS A 48 18.83 3.24 -29.47
C LYS A 48 18.78 1.84 -30.10
N GLY A 49 19.44 0.85 -29.49
CA GLY A 49 19.46 -0.52 -29.96
C GLY A 49 18.21 -1.33 -29.60
N THR A 50 17.65 -1.10 -28.41
CA THR A 50 16.58 -1.93 -27.84
C THR A 50 15.20 -1.28 -27.96
N ILE A 51 14.94 -0.25 -27.15
CA ILE A 51 13.61 0.34 -26.94
C ILE A 51 13.07 0.99 -28.22
N LEU A 52 13.90 1.65 -29.02
CA LEU A 52 13.47 2.41 -30.20
C LEU A 52 13.48 1.64 -31.53
N LYS A 53 13.99 0.39 -31.55
CA LYS A 53 14.12 -0.41 -32.79
C LYS A 53 12.99 -1.42 -33.02
N LYS A 54 13.17 -2.66 -32.57
CA LYS A 54 12.26 -3.79 -32.86
C LYS A 54 11.65 -4.40 -31.61
N THR A 55 12.23 -4.12 -30.44
CA THR A 55 11.83 -4.70 -29.16
C THR A 55 11.14 -3.67 -28.26
N HIS A 56 10.11 -3.00 -28.79
CA HIS A 56 9.32 -2.03 -28.01
C HIS A 56 8.57 -2.67 -26.84
N PHE A 57 8.24 -3.96 -26.97
CA PHE A 57 7.52 -4.72 -25.96
C PHE A 57 8.31 -4.92 -24.66
N LEU A 58 9.62 -4.67 -24.65
CA LEU A 58 10.40 -4.71 -23.41
C LEU A 58 9.88 -3.73 -22.35
N LEU A 59 9.26 -2.62 -22.77
CA LEU A 59 8.65 -1.67 -21.84
C LEU A 59 7.44 -2.27 -21.10
N PHE A 60 6.78 -3.29 -21.64
CA PHE A 60 5.66 -3.94 -20.94
C PHE A 60 6.11 -4.79 -19.75
N TYR A 61 7.39 -5.15 -19.62
CA TYR A 61 7.90 -5.78 -18.40
C TYR A 61 7.79 -4.87 -17.17
N LEU A 62 7.68 -3.56 -17.39
CA LEU A 62 7.38 -2.60 -16.34
C LEU A 62 6.01 -2.86 -15.69
N ALA A 63 5.04 -3.40 -16.44
CA ALA A 63 3.71 -3.73 -15.95
C ALA A 63 3.72 -4.75 -14.79
N LEU A 64 4.75 -5.59 -14.70
CA LEU A 64 4.89 -6.58 -13.62
C LEU A 64 5.15 -5.94 -12.24
N ALA A 65 5.68 -4.71 -12.22
CA ALA A 65 5.97 -3.96 -10.99
C ALA A 65 4.87 -2.93 -10.65
N VAL A 66 3.85 -2.80 -11.50
CA VAL A 66 2.71 -1.89 -11.33
C VAL A 66 1.75 -2.48 -10.29
N LYS A 67 1.55 -1.79 -9.17
CA LYS A 67 0.48 -2.14 -8.21
C LYS A 67 -0.31 -0.92 -7.73
N PRO A 68 -1.64 -1.02 -7.59
CA PRO A 68 -2.44 0.05 -6.98
C PRO A 68 -2.23 0.07 -5.45
N ARG A 69 -2.00 1.26 -4.88
CA ARG A 69 -1.99 1.46 -3.42
C ARG A 69 -3.33 2.06 -2.97
N MET A 70 -4.37 1.22 -2.97
CA MET A 70 -5.65 1.56 -2.37
C MET A 70 -5.95 0.60 -1.21
N VAL A 71 -6.73 1.06 -0.24
CA VAL A 71 -7.33 0.22 0.80
C VAL A 71 -8.82 0.12 0.53
N TYR A 72 -9.28 -1.11 0.35
CA TYR A 72 -10.66 -1.47 0.08
C TYR A 72 -11.11 -2.48 1.12
N CYS A 73 -12.13 -2.15 1.90
CA CYS A 73 -12.62 -3.00 2.98
C CYS A 73 -13.81 -3.84 2.50
N VAL A 74 -13.76 -5.14 2.78
CA VAL A 74 -14.86 -6.09 2.49
C VAL A 74 -15.25 -6.84 3.75
N ASP A 75 -16.51 -7.23 3.84
CA ASP A 75 -17.01 -8.09 4.92
C ASP A 75 -16.70 -9.57 4.64
N GLU A 76 -17.01 -10.46 5.59
CA GLU A 76 -16.85 -11.92 5.44
C GLU A 76 -17.64 -12.51 4.26
N ASN A 77 -18.75 -11.85 3.87
CA ASN A 77 -19.57 -12.21 2.72
C ASN A 77 -19.08 -11.58 1.40
N LEU A 78 -17.87 -10.98 1.39
CA LEU A 78 -17.27 -10.28 0.25
C LEU A 78 -18.07 -9.06 -0.24
N GLU A 79 -18.97 -8.53 0.59
CA GLU A 79 -19.69 -7.29 0.28
C GLU A 79 -18.82 -6.07 0.61
N PRO A 80 -18.89 -5.00 -0.21
CA PRO A 80 -18.16 -3.76 0.05
C PRO A 80 -18.63 -3.11 1.34
N LEU A 81 -17.68 -2.79 2.22
CA LEU A 81 -17.97 -2.14 3.48
C LEU A 81 -17.28 -0.76 3.56
N ALA A 82 -18.08 0.28 3.76
CA ALA A 82 -17.60 1.64 3.98
C ALA A 82 -17.25 1.82 5.47
N VAL A 83 -15.98 1.63 5.82
CA VAL A 83 -15.47 1.77 7.19
C VAL A 83 -14.61 3.02 7.29
N THR A 84 -14.61 3.62 8.48
CA THR A 84 -13.74 4.75 8.78
C THR A 84 -12.32 4.26 9.07
N VAL A 85 -11.37 4.76 8.28
CA VAL A 85 -9.95 4.40 8.32
C VAL A 85 -9.15 5.66 8.61
N ARG A 86 -8.19 5.55 9.52
CA ARG A 86 -7.20 6.60 9.83
C ARG A 86 -5.98 6.39 8.95
N VAL A 87 -5.68 7.37 8.11
CA VAL A 87 -4.49 7.38 7.26
C VAL A 87 -3.50 8.37 7.83
N GLY A 88 -2.25 7.96 8.02
CA GLY A 88 -1.19 8.83 8.52
C GLY A 88 0.20 8.34 8.13
N THR A 89 1.21 9.11 8.46
CA THR A 89 2.61 8.76 8.20
C THR A 89 3.02 7.53 8.99
N ALA A 90 3.61 6.55 8.30
CA ALA A 90 4.13 5.33 8.88
C ALA A 90 5.29 5.63 9.84
N VAL A 91 5.21 5.11 11.06
CA VAL A 91 6.29 5.19 12.07
C VAL A 91 6.62 3.81 12.58
N ASP A 92 7.90 3.56 12.82
CA ASP A 92 8.35 2.31 13.40
C ASP A 92 7.90 2.23 14.86
N THR A 93 7.38 1.07 15.26
CA THR A 93 6.85 0.83 16.61
C THR A 93 7.96 0.51 17.60
N VAL A 94 9.16 0.19 17.13
CA VAL A 94 10.34 -0.06 17.96
C VAL A 94 10.76 1.22 18.68
N GLY A 95 10.57 1.26 20.00
CA GLY A 95 10.94 2.39 20.86
C GLY A 95 9.78 3.28 21.31
N GLN A 96 8.54 3.00 20.90
CA GLN A 96 7.38 3.71 21.44
C GLN A 96 6.97 3.15 22.81
N ALA A 97 6.75 4.04 23.78
CA ALA A 97 6.25 3.67 25.11
C ALA A 97 4.72 3.47 25.09
N GLY A 98 4.22 2.47 25.82
CA GLY A 98 2.78 2.21 25.96
C GLY A 98 2.23 1.22 24.90
N ARG A 99 1.05 1.51 24.34
CA ARG A 99 0.46 0.72 23.25
C ARG A 99 0.91 1.31 21.91
N PRO A 100 1.94 0.73 21.28
CA PRO A 100 2.57 1.34 20.11
C PRO A 100 1.57 1.48 18.96
N LYS A 101 1.59 2.63 18.29
CA LYS A 101 0.77 2.93 17.13
C LYS A 101 1.66 3.02 15.89
N THR A 102 1.21 2.43 14.78
CA THR A 102 2.02 2.37 13.56
C THR A 102 1.93 3.67 12.74
N ILE A 103 1.01 4.57 13.08
CA ILE A 103 0.75 5.83 12.39
C ILE A 103 0.94 7.06 13.28
N THR A 104 1.41 8.16 12.68
CA THR A 104 1.44 9.50 13.29
C THR A 104 0.81 10.53 12.36
N GLY A 105 0.19 11.57 12.91
CA GLY A 105 -0.44 12.64 12.14
C GLY A 105 -1.57 12.14 11.24
N PHE A 106 -2.64 11.61 11.84
CA PHE A 106 -3.70 10.92 11.10
C PHE A 106 -4.83 11.85 10.62
N GLN A 107 -5.38 11.50 9.45
CA GLN A 107 -6.62 12.02 8.89
C GLN A 107 -7.64 10.87 8.82
N THR A 108 -8.90 11.14 9.11
CA THR A 108 -9.95 10.10 9.03
C THR A 108 -10.62 10.17 7.68
N HIS A 109 -10.58 9.06 6.95
CA HIS A 109 -11.21 8.88 5.65
C HIS A 109 -12.20 7.72 5.71
N THR A 110 -13.12 7.65 4.75
CA THR A 110 -14.00 6.49 4.57
C THR A 110 -13.43 5.63 3.44
N SER A 111 -13.37 4.30 3.62
CA SER A 111 -12.91 3.39 2.57
C SER A 111 -13.86 3.41 1.36
N PRO A 112 -13.35 3.35 0.10
CA PRO A 112 -11.95 3.15 -0.26
C PRO A 112 -11.10 4.42 -0.26
N VAL A 113 -9.84 4.27 0.17
CA VAL A 113 -8.87 5.37 0.23
C VAL A 113 -7.58 5.00 -0.48
N LEU A 114 -6.94 6.00 -1.09
CA LEU A 114 -5.63 5.86 -1.72
C LEU A 114 -4.55 6.18 -0.69
N LEU A 115 -3.53 5.34 -0.61
CA LEU A 115 -2.40 5.55 0.29
C LEU A 115 -1.21 6.13 -0.46
N GLY A 116 -0.63 7.19 0.09
CA GLY A 116 0.66 7.72 -0.35
C GLY A 116 1.83 6.77 -0.10
N ALA A 117 3.01 7.14 -0.61
CA ALA A 117 4.21 6.28 -0.56
C ALA A 117 4.69 5.93 0.86
N LYS A 118 4.45 6.81 1.84
CA LYS A 118 4.87 6.69 3.25
C LYS A 118 3.68 6.70 4.22
N GLU A 119 2.48 6.49 3.70
CA GLU A 119 1.27 6.48 4.51
C GLU A 119 0.86 5.05 4.84
N ARG A 120 0.29 4.88 6.02
CA ARG A 120 -0.31 3.64 6.51
C ARG A 120 -1.74 3.92 6.96
N ALA A 121 -2.57 2.91 6.83
CA ALA A 121 -3.96 2.92 7.28
C ALA A 121 -4.12 2.04 8.53
N GLU A 122 -4.91 2.53 9.49
CA GLU A 122 -5.43 1.76 10.62
C GLU A 122 -6.95 2.00 10.73
N LEU A 123 -7.71 1.07 11.31
CA LEU A 123 -9.14 1.31 11.59
C LEU A 123 -9.33 2.43 12.61
N ALA A 124 -10.38 3.24 12.40
CA ALA A 124 -10.74 4.29 13.34
C ALA A 124 -11.58 3.78 14.52
N THR A 125 -12.36 2.72 14.31
CA THR A 125 -13.29 2.13 15.28
C THR A 125 -12.99 0.65 15.51
N ASP A 126 -13.33 0.16 16.71
CA ASP A 126 -13.18 -1.25 17.12
C ASP A 126 -14.42 -2.12 16.76
N GLU A 127 -15.32 -1.61 15.91
CA GLU A 127 -16.51 -2.33 15.43
C GLU A 127 -16.13 -3.54 14.57
N TYR A 128 -15.03 -3.41 13.83
CA TYR A 128 -14.50 -4.43 12.94
C TYR A 128 -13.09 -4.83 13.37
N ILE A 129 -12.80 -6.12 13.23
CA ILE A 129 -11.47 -6.69 13.44
C ILE A 129 -10.93 -7.06 12.05
N PRO A 130 -9.77 -6.52 11.65
CA PRO A 130 -9.17 -6.89 10.37
C PRO A 130 -8.50 -8.26 10.47
N LEU A 131 -8.65 -9.06 9.42
CA LEU A 131 -7.97 -10.35 9.32
C LEU A 131 -6.49 -10.20 8.94
N SER A 132 -6.13 -9.12 8.23
CA SER A 132 -4.74 -8.78 7.91
C SER A 132 -4.18 -7.73 8.88
N ALA A 133 -2.90 -7.87 9.23
CA ALA A 133 -2.20 -6.87 10.04
C ALA A 133 -1.84 -5.60 9.25
N VAL A 134 -1.75 -5.72 7.92
CA VAL A 134 -1.38 -4.64 7.00
C VAL A 134 -2.61 -4.24 6.18
N PHE A 135 -2.88 -2.94 6.10
CA PHE A 135 -3.95 -2.36 5.30
C PHE A 135 -3.41 -1.97 3.92
N GLU A 136 -3.31 -2.95 3.02
CA GLU A 136 -2.93 -2.77 1.62
C GLU A 136 -3.89 -3.56 0.73
N GLY A 137 -4.39 -2.96 -0.35
CA GLY A 137 -5.27 -3.63 -1.30
C GLY A 137 -6.64 -3.93 -0.70
N VAL A 138 -7.05 -5.19 -0.78
CA VAL A 138 -8.33 -5.65 -0.24
C VAL A 138 -8.13 -6.20 1.17
N VAL A 139 -8.82 -5.61 2.14
CA VAL A 139 -8.77 -5.99 3.55
C VAL A 139 -10.12 -6.57 3.94
N ILE A 140 -10.10 -7.81 4.42
CA ILE A 140 -11.30 -8.47 4.94
C ILE A 140 -11.46 -8.11 6.42
N LEU A 141 -12.64 -7.60 6.74
CA LEU A 141 -13.05 -7.21 8.07
C LEU A 141 -14.06 -8.21 8.61
N ARG A 142 -13.89 -8.58 9.88
CA ARG A 142 -14.85 -9.38 10.65
C ARG A 142 -15.55 -8.48 11.64
N LYS A 143 -16.87 -8.59 11.77
CA LYS A 143 -17.61 -7.89 12.81
C LYS A 143 -17.18 -8.36 14.20
N ASN A 144 -16.88 -7.42 15.09
CA ASN A 144 -16.44 -7.72 16.44
C ASN A 144 -17.62 -8.14 17.33
N PRO A 145 -17.65 -9.37 17.88
CA PRO A 145 -18.74 -9.84 18.75
C PRO A 145 -18.77 -9.16 20.12
N SER A 146 -17.67 -8.53 20.54
CA SER A 146 -17.55 -7.83 21.83
C SER A 146 -17.78 -6.33 21.72
N TYR A 147 -18.13 -5.82 20.54
CA TYR A 147 -18.35 -4.40 20.34
C TYR A 147 -19.70 -3.97 20.93
N VAL A 148 -19.64 -3.08 21.93
CA VAL A 148 -20.81 -2.41 22.48
C VAL A 148 -20.90 -1.04 21.81
N PRO A 149 -21.98 -0.72 21.09
CA PRO A 149 -22.17 0.62 20.53
C PRO A 149 -22.13 1.65 21.66
N PRO A 150 -21.44 2.79 21.50
CA PRO A 150 -21.55 3.88 22.46
C PRO A 150 -23.02 4.31 22.53
N GLU A 151 -23.61 4.27 23.73
CA GLU A 151 -24.99 4.72 23.95
C GLU A 151 -25.14 6.14 23.39
N SER A 152 -26.16 6.34 22.55
CA SER A 152 -26.47 7.64 21.98
C SER A 152 -27.00 8.55 23.09
N THR A 153 -26.12 9.31 23.74
CA THR A 153 -26.54 10.42 24.58
C THR A 153 -27.22 11.44 23.67
N LYS A 154 -28.55 11.47 23.74
CA LYS A 154 -29.39 12.53 23.15
C LYS A 154 -29.15 13.85 23.86
#